data_AF-A0ABD5SHS2-F1
#
_entry.id   AF-A0ABD5SHS2-F1
#
_cell.length_a   1.000
_cell.length_b   1.000
_cell.length_c   1.000
_cell.angle_alpha   90.00
_cell.angle_beta   90.00
_cell.angle_gamma   90.00
#
_symmetry.space_group_name_H-M   'P 1'
#
loop_
_entity.id
_entity.type
_entity.pdbx_description
1 polymer ?
#
loop_
_entity_poly.entity_id
_entity_poly.type
_entity_poly.pdbx_seq_one_letter_code
_entity_poly.pdbx_strand_id
1 'polypeptide(L)'
;MTESTLSDIPSRIGAGLRSRLQRLRWWFALRVGGAPSCAVCGDEAAWIAETEAEPRCFRHIPSEGSDAIRDVEPADCFTDWDSDAGSRD
;
A
#
# COMPACT_ATOMS: atom_id res chain seq x y z
N MET A 1 16.57 1.18 51.35
CA MET A 1 16.53 0.59 49.99
C MET A 1 15.15 0.84 49.46
N THR A 2 15.00 1.81 48.55
CA THR A 2 13.72 2.10 47.88
C THR A 2 13.97 1.92 46.40
N GLU A 3 13.63 0.72 45.93
CA GLU A 3 13.74 0.32 44.54
C GLU A 3 12.54 0.91 43.80
N SER A 4 12.74 2.07 43.17
CA SER A 4 11.76 2.65 42.26
C SER A 4 11.91 1.98 40.89
N THR A 5 11.29 0.82 40.73
CA THR A 5 11.11 0.15 39.44
C THR A 5 10.08 0.92 38.61
N LEU A 6 10.50 2.05 38.02
CA LEU A 6 9.78 2.78 36.97
C LEU A 6 10.16 2.19 35.60
N SER A 7 9.87 0.91 35.39
CA SER A 7 10.17 0.26 34.12
C SER A 7 9.14 -0.81 33.79
N ASP A 8 7.86 -0.50 33.82
CA ASP A 8 6.91 -1.31 33.07
C ASP A 8 5.60 -0.55 32.77
N ILE A 9 5.20 -0.61 31.50
CA ILE A 9 3.86 -0.32 30.92
C ILE A 9 3.62 1.13 30.39
N PRO A 10 3.08 1.33 29.15
CA PRO A 10 2.63 0.34 28.14
C PRO A 10 3.08 0.60 26.69
N SER A 11 3.73 -0.39 26.07
CA SER A 11 3.83 -0.53 24.61
C SER A 11 2.47 -0.68 23.88
N ARG A 12 1.33 -0.66 24.59
CA ARG A 12 -0.03 -0.78 24.03
C ARG A 12 -0.60 0.54 23.47
N ILE A 13 -0.16 1.71 23.95
CA ILE A 13 -0.66 3.00 23.43
C ILE A 13 -0.10 3.27 22.02
N GLY A 14 1.13 2.84 21.74
CA GLY A 14 1.78 3.01 20.44
C GLY A 14 1.09 2.22 19.30
N ALA A 15 0.56 1.03 19.58
CA ALA A 15 -0.09 0.20 18.57
C ALA A 15 -1.39 0.83 18.04
N GLY A 16 -2.24 1.36 18.94
CA GLY A 16 -3.51 1.98 18.56
C GLY A 16 -3.35 3.27 17.75
N LEU A 17 -2.31 4.07 18.05
CA LEU A 17 -2.01 5.29 17.29
C LEU A 17 -1.54 4.97 15.86
N ARG A 18 -0.68 3.96 15.69
CA ARG A 18 -0.16 3.54 14.37
C ARG A 18 -1.28 3.08 13.44
N SER A 19 -2.21 2.26 13.95
CA SER A 19 -3.35 1.78 13.15
C SER A 19 -4.30 2.91 12.72
N ARG A 20 -4.53 3.91 13.60
CA ARG A 20 -5.33 5.09 13.24
C ARG A 20 -4.65 5.94 12.18
N LEU A 21 -3.33 6.16 12.31
CA LEU A 21 -2.56 6.92 11.33
C LEU A 21 -2.54 6.21 9.96
N GLN A 22 -2.39 4.88 9.95
CA GLN A 22 -2.42 4.09 8.72
C GLN A 22 -3.80 4.15 8.04
N ARG A 23 -4.90 4.09 8.80
CA ARG A 23 -6.25 4.26 8.27
C ARG A 23 -6.49 5.65 7.68
N LEU A 24 -5.99 6.70 8.35
CA LEU A 24 -6.03 8.08 7.84
C LEU A 24 -5.22 8.24 6.54
N ARG A 25 -4.03 7.64 6.49
CA ARG A 25 -3.19 7.62 5.27
C ARG A 25 -3.90 6.95 4.11
N TRP A 26 -4.52 5.79 4.35
CA TRP A 26 -5.34 5.10 3.36
C TRP A 26 -6.52 5.92 2.89
N TRP A 27 -7.27 6.50 3.83
CA TRP A 27 -8.41 7.35 3.49
C TRP A 27 -7.97 8.54 2.62
N PHE A 28 -6.89 9.22 2.99
CA PHE A 28 -6.35 10.34 2.23
C PHE A 28 -5.85 9.92 0.85
N ALA A 29 -5.13 8.79 0.76
CA ALA A 29 -4.62 8.25 -0.49
C ALA A 29 -5.74 7.93 -1.48
N LEU A 30 -6.77 7.20 -1.06
CA LEU A 30 -7.94 6.89 -1.89
C LEU A 30 -8.76 8.14 -2.25
N ARG A 31 -8.82 9.13 -1.35
CA ARG A 31 -9.58 10.37 -1.56
C ARG A 31 -8.92 11.30 -2.58
N VAL A 32 -7.59 11.39 -2.56
CA VAL A 32 -6.82 12.40 -3.31
C VAL A 32 -6.11 11.79 -4.53
N GLY A 33 -5.42 10.66 -4.35
CA GLY A 33 -4.74 9.96 -5.44
C GLY A 33 -5.66 9.03 -6.22
N GLY A 34 -6.71 8.51 -5.57
CA GLY A 34 -7.56 7.46 -6.16
C GLY A 34 -6.90 6.09 -6.06
N ALA A 35 -7.68 5.02 -6.29
CA ALA A 35 -7.11 3.68 -6.37
C ALA A 35 -6.27 3.57 -7.66
N PRO A 36 -5.07 2.96 -7.59
CA PRO A 36 -4.28 2.71 -8.80
C PRO A 36 -5.09 1.84 -9.78
N SER A 37 -4.91 2.07 -11.07
CA SER A 37 -5.59 1.32 -12.12
C SER A 37 -4.70 0.18 -12.62
N CYS A 38 -5.28 -0.95 -12.96
CA CYS A 38 -4.56 -2.10 -13.47
C CYS A 38 -3.94 -1.77 -14.82
N ALA A 39 -2.63 -1.99 -14.97
CA ALA A 39 -1.88 -1.72 -16.20
C ALA A 39 -2.37 -2.50 -17.44
N VAL A 40 -3.21 -3.53 -17.27
CA VAL A 40 -3.72 -4.36 -18.39
C VAL A 40 -5.11 -3.95 -18.84
N CYS A 41 -6.04 -3.74 -17.91
CA CYS A 41 -7.46 -3.55 -18.21
C CYS A 41 -8.03 -2.21 -17.72
N GLY A 42 -7.27 -1.43 -16.93
CA GLY A 42 -7.72 -0.16 -16.37
C GLY A 42 -8.70 -0.29 -15.20
N ASP A 43 -9.10 -1.50 -14.78
CA ASP A 43 -9.90 -1.71 -13.57
C ASP A 43 -9.12 -1.38 -12.30
N GLU A 44 -9.79 -1.23 -11.16
CA GLU A 44 -9.13 -0.98 -9.86
C GLU A 44 -8.10 -2.08 -9.55
N ALA A 45 -6.86 -1.66 -9.29
CA ALA A 45 -5.78 -2.56 -8.92
C ALA A 45 -5.92 -2.99 -7.45
N ALA A 46 -5.56 -4.26 -7.21
CA ALA A 46 -5.64 -4.90 -5.91
C ALA A 46 -4.26 -5.15 -5.29
N TRP A 47 -3.23 -5.29 -6.12
CA TRP A 47 -1.84 -5.51 -5.72
C TRP A 47 -0.88 -4.86 -6.73
N ILE A 48 0.38 -4.78 -6.35
CA ILE A 48 1.47 -4.39 -7.23
C ILE A 48 2.28 -5.65 -7.56
N ALA A 49 2.46 -5.94 -8.85
CA ALA A 49 3.42 -6.94 -9.30
C ALA A 49 4.83 -6.35 -9.10
N GLU A 50 5.62 -6.93 -8.20
CA GLU A 50 6.93 -6.38 -7.84
C GLU A 50 7.95 -6.53 -8.97
N THR A 51 7.83 -7.60 -9.74
CA THR A 51 8.70 -7.96 -10.86
C THR A 51 8.60 -6.95 -12.01
N GLU A 52 7.39 -6.52 -12.35
CA GLU A 52 7.13 -5.49 -13.36
C GLU A 52 7.02 -4.08 -12.76
N ALA A 53 6.97 -3.97 -11.42
CA ALA A 53 6.66 -2.74 -10.69
C ALA A 53 5.38 -2.06 -11.21
N GLU A 54 4.32 -2.84 -11.41
CA GLU A 54 3.06 -2.36 -12.01
C GLU A 54 1.82 -2.76 -11.19
N PRO A 55 0.77 -1.91 -11.16
CA PRO A 55 -0.50 -2.20 -10.52
C PRO A 55 -1.32 -3.23 -11.31
N ARG A 56 -1.87 -4.23 -10.60
CA ARG A 56 -2.62 -5.33 -11.19
C ARG A 56 -3.91 -5.62 -10.41
N CYS A 57 -4.97 -5.95 -11.14
CA CYS A 57 -6.27 -6.36 -10.57
C CYS A 57 -6.32 -7.86 -10.28
N PHE A 58 -7.40 -8.31 -9.60
CA PHE A 58 -7.61 -9.72 -9.24
C PHE A 58 -7.54 -10.73 -10.40
N ARG A 59 -7.82 -10.28 -11.61
CA ARG A 59 -7.82 -11.10 -12.82
C ARG A 59 -6.43 -11.27 -13.43
N HIS A 60 -5.50 -10.37 -13.14
CA HIS A 60 -4.16 -10.33 -13.74
C HIS A 60 -3.11 -10.63 -12.68
N ILE A 61 -3.05 -11.89 -12.25
CA ILE A 61 -2.02 -12.40 -11.34
C ILE A 61 -0.75 -12.68 -12.15
N PRO A 62 0.44 -12.23 -11.72
CA PRO A 62 1.68 -12.57 -12.39
C PRO A 62 1.91 -14.09 -12.41
N SER A 63 2.56 -14.56 -13.47
CA SER A 63 2.82 -16.01 -13.67
C SER A 63 3.78 -16.59 -12.62
N GLU A 64 4.56 -15.71 -11.98
CA GLU A 64 5.53 -16.02 -10.92
C GLU A 64 4.86 -16.31 -9.56
N GLY A 65 3.54 -16.12 -9.46
CA GLY A 65 2.75 -16.46 -8.26
C GLY A 65 2.69 -15.34 -7.23
N SER A 66 2.18 -15.67 -6.04
CA SER A 66 1.95 -14.70 -4.95
C SER A 66 3.22 -14.19 -4.27
N ASP A 67 4.37 -14.77 -4.57
CA ASP A 67 5.67 -14.29 -4.04
C ASP A 67 6.18 -13.06 -4.80
N ALA A 68 5.61 -12.76 -5.98
CA ALA A 68 5.91 -11.60 -6.80
C ALA A 68 4.84 -10.50 -6.69
N ILE A 69 3.92 -10.60 -5.73
CA ILE A 69 2.91 -9.57 -5.46
C ILE A 69 3.12 -8.96 -4.08
N ARG A 70 2.98 -7.64 -4.01
CA ARG A 70 2.81 -6.92 -2.75
C ARG A 70 1.46 -6.23 -2.69
N ASP A 71 0.94 -6.06 -1.49
CA ASP A 71 -0.24 -5.24 -1.27
C ASP A 71 0.00 -3.80 -1.76
N VAL A 72 -1.07 -3.19 -2.27
CA VAL A 72 -1.05 -1.75 -2.56
C VAL A 72 -0.81 -0.99 -1.27
N GLU A 73 0.00 0.04 -1.32
CA GLU A 73 0.26 0.95 -0.22
C GLU A 73 -0.34 2.34 -0.49
N PRO A 74 -0.57 3.17 0.54
CA PRO A 74 -1.05 4.54 0.33
C PRO A 74 -0.15 5.39 -0.57
N ALA A 75 1.15 5.08 -0.65
CA ALA A 75 2.09 5.78 -1.52
C ALA A 75 1.80 5.51 -3.02
N ASP A 76 1.36 4.29 -3.34
CA ASP A 76 1.05 3.85 -4.70
C ASP A 76 -0.13 4.60 -5.30
N CYS A 77 -1.03 5.15 -4.48
CA CYS A 77 -2.14 5.97 -4.96
C CYS A 77 -1.67 7.32 -5.54
N PHE A 78 -0.46 7.76 -5.19
CA PHE A 78 0.14 9.00 -5.71
C PHE A 78 1.20 8.75 -6.76
N THR A 79 1.57 7.49 -6.99
CA THR A 79 2.47 7.11 -8.06
C THR A 79 1.76 7.30 -9.38
N ASP A 80 2.40 8.04 -10.28
CA ASP A 80 1.93 8.17 -11.65
C ASP A 80 2.33 6.91 -12.43
N TRP A 81 1.43 5.92 -12.43
CA TRP A 81 1.65 4.64 -13.12
C TRP A 81 1.52 4.75 -14.64
N ASP A 82 0.89 5.82 -15.12
CA ASP A 82 0.62 6.06 -16.53
C ASP A 82 1.84 6.65 -17.26
N SER A 83 2.77 7.31 -16.55
CA SER A 83 4.03 7.83 -17.12
C SER A 83 4.90 6.76 -17.80
N ASP A 84 4.74 5.48 -17.46
CA ASP A 84 5.41 4.35 -18.12
C ASP A 84 4.52 3.68 -19.19
N ALA A 85 3.22 3.96 -19.21
CA ALA A 85 2.23 3.39 -20.11
C ALA A 85 1.95 4.26 -21.36
N GLY A 86 2.98 4.90 -21.91
CA GLY A 86 2.99 5.26 -23.33
C GLY A 86 2.42 6.62 -23.72
N SER A 87 3.34 7.57 -23.95
CA SER A 87 3.29 8.33 -25.20
C SER A 87 3.45 7.34 -26.37
N ARG A 88 2.33 6.85 -26.90
CA ARG A 88 2.30 5.96 -28.07
C ARG A 88 1.35 6.58 -29.11
N ASP A 89 1.79 7.71 -29.65
CA ASP A 89 1.33 8.26 -30.93
C ASP A 89 2.06 7.56 -32.09
#